data_AF-F5ITK1-F1
#
_entry.id   AF-F5ITK1-F1
#
_cell.length_a   1.000
_cell.length_b   1.000
_cell.length_c   1.000
_cell.angle_alpha   90.00
_cell.angle_beta   90.00
_cell.angle_gamma   90.00
#
_symmetry.space_group_name_H-M   'P 1'
#
loop_
_entity.id
_entity.type
_entity.pdbx_description
1 polymer ?
#
loop_
_entity_poly.entity_id
_entity_poly.type
_entity_poly.pdbx_seq_one_letter_code
_entity_poly.pdbx_strand_id
1 'polypeptide(L)'
;MKKGIIICLLNLFCYSVFASCSGDTEKEGGEESGYPSPVVETIRYEAENAILVGDAVVEKNIPGFSGTGYVNQNGGDISFRINVPEKGKYKLDIRYSTNGQKKENLLFINNIQQSSLIFDPAQDWETLPVNGLILDKGENIVLIKKGWGWMFFDYIEVNKAQEDISFIVSPSLVTPGASAQAVKLYNFLKDNFGKKTISGAMANYSTGLEEANWMHEKTGKWPALACFDFIDYNRTWDFVNYKAIVNNSKMWWQNNGIVSIMWHWRDPLKLTDQFYTESTTFDISKINDTDSPEYKAMIADIDIIADYLKQLKESNIPVLWRPLHEAAGKWFWWGAKGSEPCKALWILMYDRLTNHHRLNNLIWVWTSDAAGEAGEWYPGDEYVDIVGMDIYPGERQHGSQYIAFDKVKELYGGRKIIALSECGSIPDIDKMFEYGDAWSWFMPWNGPMTRLDEHNGEEFIKKVFNNDKVITRDEMPSLK
;
A
#
# COMPACT_ATOMS: atom_id res chain seq x y z
N MET A 1 36.39 40.77 -3.82
CA MET A 1 35.82 40.44 -5.16
C MET A 1 36.29 39.03 -5.55
N LYS A 2 35.56 38.38 -6.47
CA LYS A 2 35.78 37.03 -7.08
C LYS A 2 37.28 36.70 -7.34
N LYS A 3 37.77 35.45 -7.34
CA LYS A 3 37.19 34.07 -7.23
C LYS A 3 38.36 33.06 -7.05
N GLY A 4 38.09 31.84 -6.52
CA GLY A 4 38.71 30.59 -7.02
C GLY A 4 39.84 29.92 -6.23
N ILE A 5 39.55 28.71 -5.71
CA ILE A 5 40.50 27.66 -5.31
C ILE A 5 40.06 26.37 -6.02
N ILE A 6 40.99 25.52 -6.46
CA ILE A 6 40.87 24.04 -6.48
C ILE A 6 42.27 23.42 -6.53
N ILE A 7 42.42 22.26 -5.89
CA ILE A 7 43.69 21.55 -5.62
C ILE A 7 43.86 20.35 -6.58
N CYS A 8 45.09 19.87 -6.74
CA CYS A 8 45.51 18.78 -7.62
C CYS A 8 46.22 17.64 -6.82
N LEU A 9 46.72 16.61 -7.52
CA LEU A 9 47.52 15.44 -7.03
C LEU A 9 46.69 14.32 -6.38
N LEU A 10 46.73 13.03 -6.74
CA LEU A 10 47.57 12.20 -7.64
C LEU A 10 48.89 11.63 -7.05
N ASN A 11 48.82 10.33 -6.70
CA ASN A 11 49.81 9.27 -6.39
C ASN A 11 51.33 9.58 -6.30
N LEU A 12 52.03 8.93 -5.35
CA LEU A 12 53.25 8.14 -5.63
C LEU A 12 53.63 7.10 -4.52
N PHE A 13 54.52 6.16 -4.89
CA PHE A 13 55.05 4.99 -4.15
C PHE A 13 56.11 5.30 -3.06
N CYS A 14 56.34 4.36 -2.11
CA CYS A 14 57.69 3.78 -1.89
C CYS A 14 57.75 2.48 -1.03
N TYR A 15 58.93 1.85 -1.03
CA TYR A 15 59.27 0.46 -0.64
C TYR A 15 60.12 0.34 0.65
N SER A 16 60.10 -0.85 1.29
CA SER A 16 61.30 -1.57 1.80
C SER A 16 60.92 -2.98 2.36
N VAL A 17 61.29 -4.13 1.77
CA VAL A 17 62.49 -5.01 2.05
C VAL A 17 62.98 -5.06 3.50
N PHE A 18 63.37 -6.19 4.11
CA PHE A 18 63.68 -7.59 3.65
C PHE A 18 62.79 -8.65 4.38
N ALA A 19 62.91 -9.99 4.32
CA ALA A 19 63.96 -10.96 3.87
C ALA A 19 63.34 -12.32 3.38
N SER A 20 64.13 -13.41 3.31
CA SER A 20 63.69 -14.78 2.96
C SER A 20 64.34 -15.88 3.82
N CYS A 21 63.61 -16.98 4.06
CA CYS A 21 64.16 -18.30 4.39
C CYS A 21 63.18 -19.40 3.94
N SER A 22 63.72 -20.49 3.39
CA SER A 22 62.98 -21.62 2.83
C SER A 22 62.74 -22.75 3.86
N GLY A 23 61.60 -23.41 3.78
CA GLY A 23 61.35 -24.67 4.50
C GLY A 23 60.01 -25.29 4.11
N ASP A 24 60.04 -26.42 3.41
CA ASP A 24 58.86 -27.25 3.16
C ASP A 24 58.50 -28.03 4.45
N THR A 25 57.30 -27.80 4.99
CA THR A 25 56.64 -28.74 5.92
C THR A 25 55.12 -28.68 5.73
N GLU A 26 54.58 -29.85 5.40
CA GLU A 26 53.23 -30.38 5.61
C GLU A 26 52.14 -29.42 6.15
N LYS A 27 51.05 -29.29 5.37
CA LYS A 27 49.78 -28.73 5.85
C LYS A 27 49.01 -29.78 6.66
N GLU A 28 49.12 -29.73 7.99
CA GLU A 28 48.06 -30.26 8.84
C GLU A 28 46.82 -29.32 8.80
N GLY A 29 45.64 -29.90 8.99
CA GLY A 29 44.37 -29.19 8.82
C GLY A 29 44.04 -28.28 10.01
N GLY A 30 43.64 -27.05 9.72
CA GLY A 30 42.87 -26.22 10.64
C GLY A 30 41.38 -26.36 10.31
N GLU A 31 40.59 -26.87 11.26
CA GLU A 31 39.13 -26.79 11.18
C GLU A 31 38.70 -25.32 11.34
N GLU A 32 38.21 -24.69 10.27
CA GLU A 32 37.35 -23.53 10.44
C GLU A 32 36.02 -24.03 11.04
N SER A 33 35.79 -23.70 12.32
CA SER A 33 34.54 -23.96 13.01
C SER A 33 33.43 -23.06 12.45
N GLY A 34 32.93 -23.40 11.27
CA GLY A 34 31.71 -22.83 10.73
C GLY A 34 30.55 -23.22 11.64
N TYR A 35 30.12 -22.29 12.49
CA TYR A 35 28.81 -22.40 13.14
C TYR A 35 27.77 -22.53 12.03
N PRO A 36 27.01 -23.63 11.94
CA PRO A 36 25.96 -23.73 10.96
C PRO A 36 24.93 -22.63 11.27
N SER A 37 24.66 -21.76 10.29
CA SER A 37 23.45 -20.95 10.32
C SER A 37 22.28 -21.88 10.61
N PRO A 38 21.36 -21.53 11.53
CA PRO A 38 20.27 -22.43 11.89
C PRO A 38 19.48 -22.78 10.64
N VAL A 39 19.49 -24.06 10.27
CA VAL A 39 18.70 -24.58 9.15
C VAL A 39 17.23 -24.35 9.52
N VAL A 40 16.61 -23.37 8.88
CA VAL A 40 15.16 -23.18 8.99
C VAL A 40 14.53 -24.41 8.35
N GLU A 41 13.87 -25.23 9.16
CA GLU A 41 13.25 -26.46 8.70
C GLU A 41 12.03 -26.12 7.81
N THR A 42 12.25 -26.17 6.50
CA THR A 42 11.17 -26.06 5.50
C THR A 42 10.34 -27.33 5.50
N ILE A 43 9.05 -27.21 5.79
CA ILE A 43 8.12 -28.36 5.80
C ILE A 43 7.20 -28.28 4.57
N ARG A 44 7.35 -29.23 3.63
CA ARG A 44 6.51 -29.33 2.43
C ARG A 44 5.24 -30.15 2.69
N TYR A 45 4.12 -29.66 2.18
CA TYR A 45 2.83 -30.35 2.13
C TYR A 45 2.35 -30.41 0.68
N GLU A 46 2.44 -31.59 0.08
CA GLU A 46 2.03 -31.84 -1.31
C GLU A 46 0.50 -31.69 -1.43
N ALA A 47 0.03 -31.00 -2.48
CA ALA A 47 -1.37 -30.63 -2.63
C ALA A 47 -2.29 -31.82 -2.87
N GLU A 48 -1.81 -32.89 -3.51
CA GLU A 48 -2.62 -34.10 -3.72
C GLU A 48 -2.90 -34.90 -2.44
N ASN A 49 -2.22 -34.55 -1.33
CA ASN A 49 -2.50 -35.07 0.02
C ASN A 49 -3.40 -34.12 0.84
N ALA A 50 -3.78 -32.96 0.30
CA ALA A 50 -4.70 -32.03 0.95
C ALA A 50 -6.15 -32.54 0.92
N ILE A 51 -7.02 -31.95 1.74
CA ILE A 51 -8.46 -32.22 1.70
C ILE A 51 -9.07 -31.39 0.57
N LEU A 52 -9.64 -32.07 -0.43
CA LEU A 52 -10.28 -31.46 -1.59
C LEU A 52 -11.80 -31.42 -1.40
N VAL A 53 -12.42 -30.29 -1.76
CA VAL A 53 -13.88 -30.10 -1.68
C VAL A 53 -14.40 -29.55 -3.01
N GLY A 54 -15.56 -30.05 -3.44
CA GLY A 54 -16.16 -29.68 -4.72
C GLY A 54 -15.58 -30.48 -5.89
N ASP A 55 -15.20 -29.78 -6.95
CA ASP A 55 -14.63 -30.32 -8.20
C ASP A 55 -13.10 -30.16 -8.31
N ALA A 56 -12.41 -29.88 -7.19
CA ALA A 56 -10.96 -29.98 -7.10
C ALA A 56 -10.52 -31.45 -7.18
N VAL A 57 -9.60 -31.78 -8.10
CA VAL A 57 -9.17 -33.17 -8.36
C VAL A 57 -7.65 -33.29 -8.46
N VAL A 58 -7.13 -34.48 -8.21
CA VAL A 58 -5.71 -34.79 -8.43
C VAL A 58 -5.46 -35.18 -9.90
N GLU A 59 -4.48 -34.55 -10.52
CA GLU A 59 -4.04 -34.75 -11.90
C GLU A 59 -2.52 -35.03 -11.98
N LYS A 60 -2.07 -35.47 -13.17
CA LYS A 60 -0.67 -35.89 -13.43
C LYS A 60 -0.18 -35.59 -14.86
N ASN A 61 -0.90 -34.74 -15.60
CA ASN A 61 -0.70 -34.51 -17.04
C ASN A 61 0.22 -33.33 -17.37
N ILE A 62 0.28 -32.31 -16.51
CA ILE A 62 1.31 -31.27 -16.58
C ILE A 62 2.62 -31.86 -16.03
N PRO A 63 3.78 -31.75 -16.70
CA PRO A 63 5.06 -32.24 -16.16
C PRO A 63 5.61 -31.31 -15.06
N GLY A 64 6.57 -31.80 -14.25
CA GLY A 64 7.36 -30.97 -13.33
C GLY A 64 6.78 -30.75 -11.92
N PHE A 65 5.66 -31.41 -11.59
CA PHE A 65 5.12 -31.48 -10.22
C PHE A 65 5.99 -32.27 -9.25
N SER A 66 5.73 -32.10 -7.95
CA SER A 66 6.32 -32.77 -6.80
C SER A 66 5.53 -34.02 -6.41
N GLY A 67 6.09 -34.86 -5.52
CA GLY A 67 5.36 -35.98 -4.96
C GLY A 67 4.85 -36.97 -6.01
N THR A 68 3.52 -37.08 -6.10
CA THR A 68 2.83 -38.08 -6.94
C THR A 68 1.83 -37.47 -7.93
N GLY A 69 1.56 -36.17 -7.87
CA GLY A 69 0.63 -35.46 -8.75
C GLY A 69 0.54 -33.99 -8.36
N TYR A 70 -0.50 -33.31 -8.82
CA TYR A 70 -0.86 -31.96 -8.38
C TYR A 70 -2.39 -31.86 -8.30
N VAL A 71 -2.91 -30.79 -7.68
CA VAL A 71 -4.34 -30.51 -7.66
C VAL A 71 -4.71 -29.54 -8.77
N ASN A 72 -5.59 -29.96 -9.67
CA ASN A 72 -6.38 -29.04 -10.47
C ASN A 72 -7.57 -28.56 -9.62
N GLN A 73 -7.58 -27.27 -9.28
CA GLN A 73 -8.59 -26.70 -8.41
C GLN A 73 -9.98 -26.72 -9.02
N ASN A 74 -10.09 -26.56 -10.35
CA ASN A 74 -11.34 -26.25 -11.05
C ASN A 74 -12.18 -25.21 -10.26
N GLY A 75 -13.43 -25.51 -9.94
CA GLY A 75 -14.28 -24.66 -9.12
C GLY A 75 -14.23 -24.89 -7.61
N GLY A 76 -13.32 -25.73 -7.10
CA GLY A 76 -13.31 -26.28 -5.73
C GLY A 76 -12.28 -25.68 -4.77
N ASP A 77 -12.35 -26.15 -3.52
CA ASP A 77 -11.54 -25.65 -2.40
C ASP A 77 -10.45 -26.68 -2.01
N ILE A 78 -9.26 -26.18 -1.63
CA ILE A 78 -8.11 -27.00 -1.22
C ILE A 78 -7.73 -26.67 0.22
N SER A 79 -7.78 -27.65 1.12
CA SER A 79 -7.48 -27.48 2.55
C SER A 79 -6.28 -28.32 3.00
N PHE A 80 -5.14 -27.66 3.20
CA PHE A 80 -3.94 -28.27 3.79
C PHE A 80 -4.05 -28.28 5.32
N ARG A 81 -3.69 -29.40 5.94
CA ARG A 81 -3.46 -29.46 7.39
C ARG A 81 -1.96 -29.39 7.64
N ILE A 82 -1.51 -28.26 8.17
CA ILE A 82 -0.10 -28.04 8.49
C ILE A 82 0.09 -28.06 10.00
N ASN A 83 1.32 -28.34 10.46
CA ASN A 83 1.64 -28.41 11.87
C ASN A 83 2.92 -27.60 12.13
N VAL A 84 2.86 -26.65 13.07
CA VAL A 84 4.01 -25.80 13.41
C VAL A 84 4.41 -25.92 14.90
N PRO A 85 5.71 -25.88 15.22
CA PRO A 85 6.21 -26.21 16.57
C PRO A 85 5.86 -25.15 17.64
N GLU A 86 5.57 -23.92 17.23
CA GLU A 86 5.28 -22.77 18.09
C GLU A 86 4.32 -21.78 17.39
N LYS A 87 3.66 -20.90 18.15
CA LYS A 87 2.87 -19.81 17.56
C LYS A 87 3.84 -18.73 17.06
N GLY A 88 3.64 -18.22 15.85
CA GLY A 88 4.49 -17.18 15.28
C GLY A 88 4.10 -16.75 13.86
N LYS A 89 4.89 -15.84 13.28
CA LYS A 89 4.81 -15.50 11.85
C LYS A 89 5.59 -16.54 11.03
N TYR A 90 4.93 -17.08 10.02
CA TYR A 90 5.46 -18.05 9.06
C TYR A 90 5.37 -17.49 7.64
N LYS A 91 6.18 -18.05 6.75
CA LYS A 91 6.10 -17.85 5.30
C LYS A 91 5.54 -19.12 4.68
N LEU A 92 4.53 -18.99 3.82
CA LEU A 92 4.08 -20.05 2.93
C LEU A 92 4.58 -19.77 1.52
N ASP A 93 5.32 -20.71 0.94
CA ASP A 93 5.64 -20.73 -0.48
C ASP A 93 4.67 -21.66 -1.20
N ILE A 94 3.74 -21.10 -1.97
CA ILE A 94 2.70 -21.84 -2.68
C ILE A 94 3.19 -22.09 -4.11
N ARG A 95 3.47 -23.36 -4.48
CA ARG A 95 3.88 -23.70 -5.85
C ARG A 95 2.66 -23.95 -6.74
N TYR A 96 2.56 -23.23 -7.84
CA TYR A 96 1.33 -23.10 -8.63
C TYR A 96 1.58 -22.99 -10.14
N SER A 97 0.54 -23.16 -10.94
CA SER A 97 0.51 -22.80 -12.37
C SER A 97 -0.88 -22.33 -12.79
N THR A 98 -1.00 -21.42 -13.77
CA THR A 98 -2.26 -20.75 -14.13
C THR A 98 -2.64 -20.82 -15.61
N ASN A 99 -1.96 -21.64 -16.42
CA ASN A 99 -2.06 -21.64 -17.90
C ASN A 99 -1.82 -20.25 -18.52
N GLY A 100 -0.89 -19.48 -17.94
CA GLY A 100 -0.52 -18.15 -18.43
C GLY A 100 -1.64 -17.12 -18.33
N GLN A 101 -2.45 -17.17 -17.27
CA GLN A 101 -3.53 -16.20 -17.01
C GLN A 101 -3.46 -15.72 -15.56
N LYS A 102 -3.67 -14.42 -15.29
CA LYS A 102 -3.78 -13.93 -13.91
C LYS A 102 -4.96 -14.64 -13.21
N LYS A 103 -4.78 -14.97 -11.94
CA LYS A 103 -5.79 -15.64 -11.11
C LYS A 103 -5.84 -15.02 -9.73
N GLU A 104 -6.99 -15.14 -9.09
CA GLU A 104 -7.20 -14.72 -7.71
C GLU A 104 -7.97 -15.80 -6.96
N ASN A 105 -7.55 -16.10 -5.73
CA ASN A 105 -8.28 -16.96 -4.80
C ASN A 105 -8.26 -16.34 -3.40
N LEU A 106 -8.95 -16.95 -2.43
CA LEU A 106 -9.03 -16.44 -1.06
C LEU A 106 -8.23 -17.34 -0.12
N LEU A 107 -7.34 -16.76 0.69
CA LEU A 107 -6.63 -17.47 1.74
C LEU A 107 -7.41 -17.43 3.06
N PHE A 108 -7.63 -18.60 3.66
CA PHE A 108 -8.18 -18.76 4.99
C PHE A 108 -7.18 -19.51 5.88
N ILE A 109 -7.00 -19.03 7.11
CA ILE A 109 -6.28 -19.72 8.19
C ILE A 109 -7.28 -19.98 9.31
N ASN A 110 -7.44 -21.24 9.71
CA ASN A 110 -8.35 -21.66 10.79
C ASN A 110 -9.78 -21.08 10.64
N ASN A 111 -10.32 -21.13 9.42
CA ASN A 111 -11.61 -20.56 8.98
C ASN A 111 -11.73 -19.02 8.98
N ILE A 112 -10.65 -18.27 9.22
CA ILE A 112 -10.62 -16.81 9.14
C ILE A 112 -9.95 -16.41 7.82
N GLN A 113 -10.64 -15.63 6.98
CA GLN A 113 -10.06 -15.07 5.76
C GLN A 113 -8.90 -14.13 6.12
N GLN A 114 -7.75 -14.30 5.47
CA GLN A 114 -6.55 -13.48 5.70
C GLN A 114 -6.38 -12.43 4.59
N SER A 115 -6.48 -12.85 3.33
CA SER A 115 -6.33 -12.00 2.15
C SER A 115 -6.89 -12.68 0.90
N SER A 116 -6.97 -11.93 -0.20
CA SER A 116 -6.85 -12.54 -1.53
C SER A 116 -5.41 -13.01 -1.79
N LEU A 117 -5.27 -14.06 -2.58
CA LEU A 117 -4.03 -14.54 -3.18
C LEU A 117 -4.07 -14.22 -4.66
N ILE A 118 -3.20 -13.31 -5.10
CA ILE A 118 -3.04 -12.95 -6.51
C ILE A 118 -1.93 -13.83 -7.08
N PHE A 119 -2.24 -14.54 -8.16
CA PHE A 119 -1.33 -15.43 -8.87
C PHE A 119 -1.10 -14.89 -10.28
N ASP A 120 0.18 -14.74 -10.64
CA ASP A 120 0.56 -14.18 -11.93
C ASP A 120 0.38 -15.19 -13.08
N PRO A 121 0.37 -14.71 -14.34
CA PRO A 121 0.38 -15.57 -15.53
C PRO A 121 1.60 -16.51 -15.56
N ALA A 122 1.40 -17.77 -15.19
CA ALA A 122 2.41 -18.82 -15.16
C ALA A 122 2.04 -19.93 -16.16
N GLN A 123 2.89 -20.17 -17.16
CA GLN A 123 2.76 -21.31 -18.09
C GLN A 123 3.36 -22.59 -17.50
N ASP A 124 4.50 -22.44 -16.83
CA ASP A 124 5.16 -23.50 -16.06
C ASP A 124 4.78 -23.40 -14.57
N TRP A 125 5.53 -24.07 -13.69
CA TRP A 125 5.36 -24.00 -12.24
C TRP A 125 6.13 -22.82 -11.64
N GLU A 126 5.40 -21.88 -11.06
CA GLU A 126 5.92 -20.72 -10.32
C GLU A 126 5.65 -20.85 -8.81
N THR A 127 6.23 -19.95 -8.01
CA THR A 127 6.03 -19.91 -6.55
C THR A 127 5.49 -18.56 -6.10
N LEU A 128 4.37 -18.56 -5.39
CA LEU A 128 3.82 -17.38 -4.72
C LEU A 128 4.25 -17.39 -3.23
N PRO A 129 5.16 -16.49 -2.81
CA PRO A 129 5.50 -16.31 -1.40
C PRO A 129 4.43 -15.49 -0.67
N VAL A 130 3.89 -16.04 0.42
CA VAL A 130 2.97 -15.36 1.34
C VAL A 130 3.66 -15.24 2.70
N ASN A 131 4.19 -14.06 2.98
CA ASN A 131 4.92 -13.77 4.22
C ASN A 131 3.99 -13.39 5.37
N GLY A 132 4.50 -13.48 6.60
CA GLY A 132 3.87 -12.93 7.81
C GLY A 132 2.71 -13.73 8.40
N LEU A 133 2.34 -14.88 7.82
CA LEU A 133 1.17 -15.67 8.21
C LEU A 133 1.24 -16.15 9.65
N ILE A 134 0.26 -15.75 10.46
CA ILE A 134 0.22 -16.09 11.88
C ILE A 134 -0.45 -17.45 12.04
N LEU A 135 0.35 -18.42 12.49
CA LEU A 135 -0.07 -19.79 12.75
C LEU A 135 0.04 -20.07 14.26
N ASP A 136 -0.95 -20.76 14.82
CA ASP A 136 -0.93 -21.20 16.22
C ASP A 136 -0.07 -22.46 16.38
N LYS A 137 0.45 -22.72 17.59
CA LYS A 137 1.20 -23.95 17.85
C LYS A 137 0.34 -25.19 17.63
N GLY A 138 0.80 -26.13 16.82
CA GLY A 138 0.09 -27.37 16.49
C GLY A 138 -0.55 -27.35 15.10
N GLU A 139 -1.65 -28.08 14.94
CA GLU A 139 -2.39 -28.17 13.68
C GLU A 139 -3.06 -26.83 13.32
N ASN A 140 -2.86 -26.37 12.09
CA ASN A 140 -3.57 -25.27 11.47
C ASN A 140 -4.16 -25.72 10.13
N ILE A 141 -5.31 -25.16 9.76
CA ILE A 141 -5.94 -25.38 8.46
C ILE A 141 -5.61 -24.19 7.56
N VAL A 142 -4.85 -24.43 6.50
CA VAL A 142 -4.64 -23.50 5.39
C VAL A 142 -5.63 -23.87 4.28
N LEU A 143 -6.67 -23.07 4.12
CA LEU A 143 -7.67 -23.24 3.08
C LEU A 143 -7.41 -22.22 1.96
N ILE A 144 -7.09 -22.72 0.77
CA ILE A 144 -7.15 -21.95 -0.47
C ILE A 144 -8.56 -22.13 -1.02
N LYS A 145 -9.42 -21.16 -0.70
CA LYS A 145 -10.81 -21.12 -1.14
C LYS A 145 -10.90 -20.54 -2.55
N LYS A 146 -11.74 -21.14 -3.39
CA LYS A 146 -12.00 -20.70 -4.75
C LYS A 146 -12.58 -19.28 -4.75
N GLY A 147 -11.79 -18.33 -5.25
CA GLY A 147 -12.25 -17.04 -5.74
C GLY A 147 -12.58 -17.18 -7.22
N TRP A 148 -11.58 -16.96 -8.07
CA TRP A 148 -11.69 -17.22 -9.51
C TRP A 148 -11.59 -18.73 -9.79
N GLY A 149 -10.65 -19.45 -9.18
CA GLY A 149 -10.43 -20.88 -9.43
C GLY A 149 -9.70 -21.22 -10.74
N TRP A 150 -9.84 -22.46 -11.21
CA TRP A 150 -9.27 -23.00 -12.46
C TRP A 150 -7.78 -22.71 -12.64
N MET A 151 -7.00 -23.19 -11.67
CA MET A 151 -5.55 -23.18 -11.65
C MET A 151 -5.01 -24.43 -10.93
N PHE A 152 -3.70 -24.64 -10.98
CA PHE A 152 -3.05 -25.83 -10.45
C PHE A 152 -2.18 -25.51 -9.24
N PHE A 153 -2.19 -26.40 -8.26
CA PHE A 153 -1.38 -26.33 -7.05
C PHE A 153 -0.57 -27.60 -6.90
N ASP A 154 0.75 -27.46 -6.75
CA ASP A 154 1.67 -28.57 -6.57
C ASP A 154 1.88 -28.85 -5.09
N TYR A 155 2.31 -27.85 -4.32
CA TYR A 155 2.51 -27.96 -2.87
C TYR A 155 2.45 -26.60 -2.18
N ILE A 156 2.42 -26.62 -0.85
CA ILE A 156 2.85 -25.50 -0.02
C ILE A 156 4.09 -25.87 0.80
N GLU A 157 5.03 -24.94 0.94
CA GLU A 157 6.18 -25.04 1.83
C GLU A 157 6.06 -24.06 2.99
N VAL A 158 6.05 -24.59 4.21
CA VAL A 158 5.99 -23.81 5.45
C VAL A 158 7.40 -23.53 5.93
N ASN A 159 7.74 -22.26 6.04
CA ASN A 159 9.01 -21.76 6.56
C ASN A 159 8.72 -20.84 7.75
N LYS A 160 9.64 -20.72 8.73
CA LYS A 160 9.56 -19.55 9.63
C LYS A 160 9.72 -18.28 8.79
N ALA A 161 8.99 -17.21 9.15
CA ALA A 161 9.21 -15.93 8.51
C ALA A 161 10.68 -15.50 8.74
N GLN A 162 11.25 -14.77 7.77
CA GLN A 162 12.53 -14.10 7.98
C GLN A 162 12.38 -13.02 9.06
N GLU A 163 13.51 -12.51 9.58
CA GLU A 163 13.47 -11.42 10.57
C GLU A 163 12.71 -10.21 10.00
N ASP A 164 11.77 -9.71 10.78
CA ASP A 164 10.93 -8.58 10.37
C ASP A 164 11.78 -7.30 10.24
N ILE A 165 11.68 -6.64 9.09
CA ILE A 165 12.37 -5.37 8.87
C ILE A 165 11.77 -4.28 9.77
N SER A 166 12.62 -3.52 10.44
CA SER A 166 12.15 -2.40 11.28
C SER A 166 11.77 -1.19 10.43
N PHE A 167 10.75 -0.44 10.87
CA PHE A 167 10.46 0.87 10.27
C PHE A 167 11.56 1.88 10.61
N ILE A 168 12.19 2.43 9.56
CA ILE A 168 13.16 3.53 9.63
C ILE A 168 12.57 4.68 8.81
N VAL A 169 11.45 5.22 9.29
CA VAL A 169 10.69 6.25 8.57
C VAL A 169 11.55 7.48 8.33
N SER A 170 11.48 8.03 7.11
CA SER A 170 12.19 9.25 6.72
C SER A 170 12.07 10.36 7.78
N PRO A 171 13.19 10.99 8.19
CA PRO A 171 13.14 12.04 9.21
C PRO A 171 12.44 13.31 8.71
N SER A 172 12.30 13.51 7.39
CA SER A 172 11.78 14.73 6.78
C SER A 172 10.87 14.46 5.59
N LEU A 173 10.00 15.43 5.30
CA LEU A 173 9.18 15.47 4.09
C LEU A 173 10.07 15.68 2.85
N VAL A 174 9.66 15.14 1.71
CA VAL A 174 10.35 15.28 0.42
C VAL A 174 10.32 16.70 -0.12
N THR A 175 9.24 17.44 0.18
CA THR A 175 9.03 18.83 -0.21
C THR A 175 10.08 19.76 0.45
N PRO A 176 11.01 20.37 -0.31
CA PRO A 176 12.02 21.25 0.26
C PRO A 176 11.40 22.51 0.86
N GLY A 177 11.69 22.79 2.13
CA GLY A 177 11.09 23.93 2.84
C GLY A 177 9.58 23.78 3.07
N ALA A 178 9.11 22.56 3.33
CA ALA A 178 7.74 22.28 3.75
C ALA A 178 7.25 23.23 4.87
N SER A 179 5.96 23.57 4.86
CA SER A 179 5.36 24.49 5.83
C SER A 179 5.44 23.94 7.25
N ALA A 180 5.47 24.85 8.25
CA ALA A 180 5.56 24.45 9.65
C ALA A 180 4.44 23.49 10.06
N GLN A 181 3.23 23.67 9.51
CA GLN A 181 2.08 22.81 9.78
C GLN A 181 2.19 21.46 9.08
N ALA A 182 2.76 21.39 7.87
CA ALA A 182 3.04 20.12 7.20
C ALA A 182 4.09 19.31 7.97
N VAL A 183 5.17 19.96 8.43
CA VAL A 183 6.18 19.33 9.28
C VAL A 183 5.61 18.86 10.63
N LYS A 184 4.76 19.67 11.28
CA LYS A 184 4.04 19.28 12.51
C LYS A 184 3.14 18.06 12.28
N LEU A 185 2.35 18.06 11.20
CA LEU A 185 1.48 16.93 10.85
C LEU A 185 2.31 15.67 10.57
N TYR A 186 3.37 15.76 9.77
CA TYR A 186 4.23 14.61 9.47
C TYR A 186 4.91 14.04 10.71
N ASN A 187 5.40 14.90 11.61
CA ASN A 187 5.95 14.45 12.90
C ASN A 187 4.89 13.79 13.78
N PHE A 188 3.67 14.35 13.87
CA PHE A 188 2.57 13.73 14.59
C PHE A 188 2.21 12.33 14.04
N LEU A 189 2.22 12.15 12.72
CA LEU A 189 2.02 10.84 12.09
C LEU A 189 3.13 9.86 12.48
N LYS A 190 4.41 10.26 12.34
CA LYS A 190 5.57 9.44 12.75
C LYS A 190 5.56 9.07 14.23
N ASP A 191 5.22 10.01 15.11
CA ASP A 191 5.23 9.82 16.56
C ASP A 191 4.15 8.83 17.02
N ASN A 192 3.06 8.70 16.26
CA ASN A 192 1.95 7.78 16.53
C ASN A 192 2.00 6.47 15.74
N PHE A 193 2.68 6.42 14.60
CA PHE A 193 2.79 5.21 13.77
C PHE A 193 3.37 4.04 14.58
N GLY A 194 2.75 2.86 14.46
CA GLY A 194 3.06 1.70 15.31
C GLY A 194 2.47 1.73 16.74
N LYS A 195 1.88 2.85 17.19
CA LYS A 195 1.37 3.02 18.57
C LYS A 195 -0.13 3.35 18.65
N LYS A 196 -0.63 4.06 17.63
CA LYS A 196 -2.02 4.48 17.46
C LYS A 196 -2.36 4.47 15.97
N THR A 197 -3.64 4.40 15.65
CA THR A 197 -4.17 4.58 14.30
C THR A 197 -5.19 5.73 14.31
N ILE A 198 -5.21 6.53 13.25
CA ILE A 198 -6.05 7.72 13.17
C ILE A 198 -7.37 7.38 12.47
N SER A 199 -8.49 7.79 13.07
CA SER A 199 -9.81 7.62 12.47
C SER A 199 -10.02 8.58 11.30
N GLY A 200 -10.37 8.06 10.12
CA GLY A 200 -10.71 8.83 8.93
C GLY A 200 -12.18 8.66 8.50
N ALA A 201 -12.67 9.61 7.71
CA ALA A 201 -13.92 9.49 6.97
C ALA A 201 -13.76 10.08 5.57
N MET A 202 -14.21 9.34 4.55
CA MET A 202 -14.35 9.88 3.20
C MET A 202 -15.60 10.76 3.09
N ALA A 203 -15.52 11.87 2.37
CA ALA A 203 -16.67 12.71 2.08
C ALA A 203 -17.73 12.01 1.22
N ASN A 204 -19.02 12.29 1.47
CA ASN A 204 -20.09 11.89 0.55
C ASN A 204 -19.87 12.56 -0.82
N TYR A 205 -19.82 11.75 -1.88
CA TYR A 205 -19.49 12.10 -3.25
C TYR A 205 -18.13 12.79 -3.47
N SER A 206 -17.93 13.99 -2.93
CA SER A 206 -16.69 14.76 -3.06
C SER A 206 -16.41 15.71 -1.89
N THR A 207 -17.46 16.34 -1.36
CA THR A 207 -17.33 17.34 -0.27
C THR A 207 -18.34 17.20 0.87
N GLY A 208 -19.25 16.22 0.80
CA GLY A 208 -20.23 15.98 1.86
C GLY A 208 -19.56 15.54 3.17
N LEU A 209 -20.23 15.77 4.29
CA LEU A 209 -19.74 15.41 5.63
C LEU A 209 -20.65 14.38 6.31
N GLU A 210 -21.59 13.79 5.58
CA GLU A 210 -22.61 12.87 6.08
C GLU A 210 -22.02 11.68 6.84
N GLU A 211 -20.94 11.08 6.36
CA GLU A 211 -20.21 9.99 7.01
C GLU A 211 -19.62 10.44 8.35
N ALA A 212 -18.91 11.57 8.37
CA ALA A 212 -18.33 12.14 9.58
C ALA A 212 -19.39 12.57 10.62
N ASN A 213 -20.49 13.15 10.14
CA ASN A 213 -21.66 13.51 10.95
C ASN A 213 -22.31 12.27 11.56
N TRP A 214 -22.48 11.21 10.78
CA TRP A 214 -23.05 9.94 11.22
C TRP A 214 -22.13 9.23 12.23
N MET A 215 -20.81 9.18 11.99
CA MET A 215 -19.84 8.67 12.97
C MET A 215 -19.94 9.42 14.30
N HIS A 216 -20.08 10.75 14.27
CA HIS A 216 -20.29 11.55 15.48
C HIS A 216 -21.64 11.30 16.15
N GLU A 217 -22.73 11.21 15.39
CA GLU A 217 -24.06 10.87 15.91
C GLU A 217 -24.06 9.52 16.63
N LYS A 218 -23.37 8.51 16.07
CA LYS A 218 -23.36 7.14 16.61
C LYS A 218 -22.39 6.95 17.77
N THR A 219 -21.26 7.65 17.78
CA THR A 219 -20.16 7.38 18.73
C THR A 219 -19.96 8.49 19.76
N GLY A 220 -20.52 9.68 19.55
CA GLY A 220 -20.21 10.89 20.31
C GLY A 220 -18.85 11.53 19.96
N LYS A 221 -18.05 10.90 19.09
CA LYS A 221 -16.69 11.31 18.71
C LYS A 221 -16.60 11.60 17.22
N TRP A 222 -15.83 12.62 16.83
CA TRP A 222 -15.60 12.93 15.42
C TRP A 222 -14.40 12.14 14.89
N PRO A 223 -14.41 11.68 13.62
CA PRO A 223 -13.18 11.17 12.99
C PRO A 223 -12.11 12.26 13.02
N ALA A 224 -10.85 11.89 13.24
CA ALA A 224 -9.74 12.85 13.25
C ALA A 224 -9.41 13.39 11.85
N LEU A 225 -9.49 12.54 10.83
CA LEU A 225 -9.22 12.86 9.42
C LEU A 225 -10.53 12.96 8.62
N ALA A 226 -10.62 13.95 7.72
CA ALA A 226 -11.62 13.99 6.66
C ALA A 226 -10.91 14.05 5.31
N CYS A 227 -11.38 13.26 4.33
CA CYS A 227 -10.90 13.30 2.96
C CYS A 227 -11.93 13.89 2.00
N PHE A 228 -11.46 14.73 1.09
CA PHE A 228 -12.27 15.37 0.04
C PHE A 228 -11.75 14.99 -1.35
N ASP A 229 -12.55 15.24 -2.40
CA ASP A 229 -12.21 14.90 -3.79
C ASP A 229 -12.34 16.08 -4.75
N PHE A 230 -11.30 16.34 -5.53
CA PHE A 230 -11.31 17.32 -6.63
C PHE A 230 -12.01 16.83 -7.92
N ILE A 231 -12.70 15.69 -7.90
CA ILE A 231 -13.37 15.03 -9.04
C ILE A 231 -14.02 15.97 -10.08
N ASP A 232 -14.73 17.01 -9.65
CA ASP A 232 -15.46 17.93 -10.54
C ASP A 232 -14.73 19.26 -10.79
N TYR A 233 -13.56 19.48 -10.20
CA TYR A 233 -12.90 20.79 -10.15
C TYR A 233 -12.20 21.18 -11.46
N ASN A 234 -12.13 20.27 -12.45
CA ASN A 234 -11.77 20.59 -13.83
C ASN A 234 -12.99 20.80 -14.75
N ARG A 235 -14.21 20.78 -14.22
CA ARG A 235 -15.45 21.05 -14.96
C ARG A 235 -16.00 22.45 -14.65
N THR A 236 -17.11 22.81 -15.29
CA THR A 236 -17.81 24.09 -15.07
C THR A 236 -19.31 23.81 -15.11
N TRP A 237 -19.78 23.14 -14.08
CA TRP A 237 -21.17 22.78 -13.84
C TRP A 237 -21.77 23.58 -12.69
N ASP A 238 -23.04 23.99 -12.85
CA ASP A 238 -23.76 24.88 -11.90
C ASP A 238 -24.04 24.23 -10.54
N PHE A 239 -24.13 22.90 -10.47
CA PHE A 239 -24.41 22.18 -9.21
C PHE A 239 -23.19 22.03 -8.31
N VAL A 240 -21.98 22.26 -8.82
CA VAL A 240 -20.72 22.03 -8.10
C VAL A 240 -20.40 23.25 -7.24
N ASN A 241 -20.29 23.05 -5.93
CA ASN A 241 -19.82 24.08 -5.02
C ASN A 241 -18.29 24.09 -4.96
N TYR A 242 -17.64 24.78 -5.90
CA TYR A 242 -16.17 24.92 -5.97
C TYR A 242 -15.52 25.58 -4.74
N LYS A 243 -16.30 26.12 -3.79
CA LYS A 243 -15.80 26.65 -2.52
C LYS A 243 -15.82 25.61 -1.40
N ALA A 244 -16.50 24.48 -1.59
CA ALA A 244 -16.77 23.51 -0.53
C ALA A 244 -15.49 22.85 0.01
N ILE A 245 -14.56 22.39 -0.83
CA ILE A 245 -13.30 21.79 -0.34
C ILE A 245 -12.51 22.79 0.52
N VAL A 246 -12.36 24.03 0.04
CA VAL A 246 -11.60 25.07 0.77
C VAL A 246 -12.29 25.44 2.09
N ASN A 247 -13.61 25.60 2.09
CA ASN A 247 -14.37 25.94 3.30
C ASN A 247 -14.41 24.78 4.31
N ASN A 248 -14.66 23.55 3.86
CA ASN A 248 -14.76 22.38 4.72
C ASN A 248 -13.37 22.02 5.30
N SER A 249 -12.30 22.13 4.50
CA SER A 249 -10.92 21.99 4.99
C SER A 249 -10.58 23.02 6.07
N LYS A 250 -10.96 24.30 5.88
CA LYS A 250 -10.79 25.35 6.90
C LYS A 250 -11.53 25.02 8.18
N MET A 251 -12.80 24.63 8.08
CA MET A 251 -13.62 24.25 9.22
C MET A 251 -13.04 23.04 9.96
N TRP A 252 -12.59 22.01 9.23
CA TRP A 252 -12.04 20.79 9.80
C TRP A 252 -10.73 21.05 10.55
N TRP A 253 -9.80 21.77 9.90
CA TRP A 253 -8.52 22.18 10.49
C TRP A 253 -8.70 23.12 11.70
N GLN A 254 -9.68 24.03 11.65
CA GLN A 254 -10.04 24.87 12.80
C GLN A 254 -10.44 24.04 14.02
N ASN A 255 -11.06 22.88 13.82
CA ASN A 255 -11.41 21.90 14.85
C ASN A 255 -10.32 20.82 15.10
N ASN A 256 -9.06 21.14 14.79
CA ASN A 256 -7.87 20.27 14.93
C ASN A 256 -7.88 18.98 14.08
N GLY A 257 -8.83 18.83 13.16
CA GLY A 257 -8.88 17.66 12.27
C GLY A 257 -7.86 17.72 11.15
N ILE A 258 -7.38 16.56 10.72
CA ILE A 258 -6.48 16.38 9.57
C ILE A 258 -7.28 16.47 8.27
N VAL A 259 -6.71 17.16 7.27
CA VAL A 259 -7.29 17.27 5.92
C VAL A 259 -6.51 16.37 4.97
N SER A 260 -7.22 15.44 4.35
CA SER A 260 -6.77 14.67 3.19
C SER A 260 -7.53 15.14 1.95
N ILE A 261 -6.89 15.13 0.79
CA ILE A 261 -7.55 15.39 -0.50
C ILE A 261 -6.97 14.47 -1.56
N MET A 262 -7.84 13.86 -2.35
CA MET A 262 -7.52 13.04 -3.51
C MET A 262 -8.18 13.61 -4.77
N TRP A 263 -8.04 12.94 -5.91
CA TRP A 263 -8.60 13.43 -7.16
C TRP A 263 -8.98 12.30 -8.13
N HIS A 264 -10.28 12.04 -8.27
CA HIS A 264 -10.82 11.28 -9.41
C HIS A 264 -10.79 12.16 -10.67
N TRP A 265 -9.61 12.25 -11.31
CA TRP A 265 -9.37 13.18 -12.40
C TRP A 265 -10.16 12.80 -13.67
N ARG A 266 -11.31 13.45 -13.91
CA ARG A 266 -12.09 13.30 -15.15
C ARG A 266 -11.26 13.72 -16.37
N ASP A 267 -11.41 13.02 -17.51
CA ASP A 267 -10.82 13.28 -18.82
C ASP A 267 -10.41 14.76 -19.03
N PRO A 268 -9.10 15.08 -19.08
CA PRO A 268 -8.59 16.44 -19.25
C PRO A 268 -8.99 17.10 -20.58
N LEU A 269 -9.14 16.33 -21.66
CA LEU A 269 -9.59 16.85 -22.96
C LEU A 269 -11.08 17.20 -22.97
N LYS A 270 -11.84 16.76 -21.95
CA LYS A 270 -13.28 16.99 -21.78
C LYS A 270 -14.11 16.41 -22.94
N LEU A 271 -13.57 15.38 -23.60
CA LEU A 271 -14.28 14.58 -24.61
C LEU A 271 -15.32 13.68 -23.94
N THR A 272 -15.02 13.21 -22.73
CA THR A 272 -15.98 12.57 -21.83
C THR A 272 -15.94 13.24 -20.44
N ASP A 273 -16.83 12.84 -19.54
CA ASP A 273 -16.79 13.24 -18.12
C ASP A 273 -16.23 12.13 -17.22
N GLN A 274 -15.49 11.19 -17.81
CA GLN A 274 -15.12 9.94 -17.18
C GLN A 274 -13.65 9.92 -16.78
N PHE A 275 -13.34 9.24 -15.69
CA PHE A 275 -11.97 8.97 -15.23
C PHE A 275 -11.55 7.51 -15.46
N TYR A 276 -12.51 6.62 -15.68
CA TYR A 276 -12.27 5.20 -16.00
C TYR A 276 -11.71 4.99 -17.41
N THR A 277 -10.67 4.17 -17.52
CA THR A 277 -9.97 3.78 -18.75
C THR A 277 -10.91 3.25 -19.83
N GLU A 278 -11.92 2.46 -19.47
CA GLU A 278 -12.90 1.91 -20.42
C GLU A 278 -13.87 2.96 -20.99
N SER A 279 -13.95 4.14 -20.37
CA SER A 279 -14.95 5.18 -20.64
C SER A 279 -14.35 6.53 -21.08
N THR A 280 -13.04 6.62 -21.33
CA THR A 280 -12.38 7.75 -22.00
C THR A 280 -11.37 7.27 -23.04
N THR A 281 -11.09 8.11 -24.04
CA THR A 281 -10.03 7.89 -25.03
C THR A 281 -8.73 8.66 -24.70
N PHE A 282 -8.66 9.31 -23.53
CA PHE A 282 -7.50 10.08 -23.10
C PHE A 282 -6.22 9.24 -23.06
N ASP A 283 -5.14 9.72 -23.71
CA ASP A 283 -3.90 8.96 -23.90
C ASP A 283 -2.74 9.53 -23.08
N ILE A 284 -2.51 8.97 -21.89
CA ILE A 284 -1.38 9.36 -21.04
C ILE A 284 0.00 9.05 -21.64
N SER A 285 0.11 8.27 -22.73
CA SER A 285 1.42 8.10 -23.41
C SER A 285 1.96 9.42 -24.00
N LYS A 286 1.11 10.44 -24.13
CA LYS A 286 1.46 11.80 -24.56
C LYS A 286 2.16 12.66 -23.51
N ILE A 287 2.44 12.13 -22.30
CA ILE A 287 3.07 12.86 -21.19
C ILE A 287 4.40 13.56 -21.53
N ASN A 288 5.13 13.09 -22.55
CA ASN A 288 6.39 13.68 -23.01
C ASN A 288 6.25 14.56 -24.27
N ASP A 289 5.06 14.64 -24.88
CA ASP A 289 4.77 15.49 -26.02
C ASP A 289 4.18 16.82 -25.52
N THR A 290 5.05 17.78 -25.23
CA THR A 290 4.64 19.09 -24.69
C THR A 290 3.74 19.89 -25.63
N ASP A 291 3.68 19.53 -26.91
CA ASP A 291 2.84 20.18 -27.91
C ASP A 291 1.48 19.51 -28.10
N SER A 292 1.29 18.29 -27.60
CA SER A 292 0.03 17.56 -27.64
C SER A 292 -1.12 18.29 -26.91
N PRO A 293 -2.36 18.16 -27.40
CA PRO A 293 -3.56 18.58 -26.66
C PRO A 293 -3.63 17.96 -25.26
N GLU A 294 -3.26 16.69 -25.12
CA GLU A 294 -3.29 15.90 -23.88
C GLU A 294 -2.38 16.51 -22.81
N TYR A 295 -1.12 16.81 -23.14
CA TYR A 295 -0.19 17.45 -22.22
C TYR A 295 -0.67 18.84 -21.79
N LYS A 296 -1.13 19.65 -22.75
CA LYS A 296 -1.63 21.00 -22.51
C LYS A 296 -2.87 20.97 -21.59
N ALA A 297 -3.76 20.00 -21.78
CA ALA A 297 -4.92 19.78 -20.92
C ALA A 297 -4.53 19.33 -19.51
N MET A 298 -3.58 18.40 -19.37
CA MET A 298 -3.10 17.97 -18.05
C MET A 298 -2.50 19.12 -17.24
N ILE A 299 -1.65 19.94 -17.87
CA ILE A 299 -1.08 21.13 -17.22
C ILE A 299 -2.16 22.13 -16.81
N ALA A 300 -3.15 22.40 -17.68
CA ALA A 300 -4.23 23.33 -17.38
C ALA A 300 -5.07 22.87 -16.19
N ASP A 301 -5.40 21.59 -16.11
CA ASP A 301 -6.15 21.02 -14.98
C ASP A 301 -5.33 21.03 -13.67
N ILE A 302 -4.03 20.66 -13.72
CA ILE A 302 -3.14 20.75 -12.55
C ILE A 302 -3.04 22.20 -12.04
N ASP A 303 -2.96 23.18 -12.94
CA ASP A 303 -2.90 24.60 -12.59
C ASP A 303 -4.21 25.08 -11.93
N ILE A 304 -5.38 24.57 -12.36
CA ILE A 304 -6.67 24.84 -11.71
C ILE A 304 -6.68 24.28 -10.28
N ILE A 305 -6.24 23.02 -10.09
CA ILE A 305 -6.17 22.41 -8.75
C ILE A 305 -5.17 23.15 -7.84
N ALA A 306 -4.06 23.64 -8.40
CA ALA A 306 -3.07 24.41 -7.67
C ALA A 306 -3.64 25.67 -7.00
N ASP A 307 -4.58 26.37 -7.64
CA ASP A 307 -5.22 27.56 -7.06
C ASP A 307 -6.10 27.24 -5.83
N TYR A 308 -6.69 26.04 -5.75
CA TYR A 308 -7.41 25.60 -4.54
C TYR A 308 -6.46 25.16 -3.44
N LEU A 309 -5.42 24.39 -3.77
CA LEU A 309 -4.36 24.00 -2.83
C LEU A 309 -3.60 25.22 -2.27
N LYS A 310 -3.44 26.27 -3.07
CA LYS A 310 -2.86 27.56 -2.67
C LYS A 310 -3.72 28.30 -1.64
N GLN A 311 -5.05 28.29 -1.78
CA GLN A 311 -5.94 28.87 -0.75
C GLN A 311 -5.83 28.13 0.60
N LEU A 312 -5.55 26.83 0.58
CA LEU A 312 -5.27 26.04 1.79
C LEU A 312 -3.89 26.40 2.37
N LYS A 313 -2.86 26.52 1.53
CA LYS A 313 -1.52 27.02 1.92
C LYS A 313 -1.58 28.39 2.58
N GLU A 314 -2.26 29.35 1.97
CA GLU A 314 -2.45 30.72 2.48
C GLU A 314 -3.23 30.74 3.80
N SER A 315 -3.98 29.68 4.10
CA SER A 315 -4.68 29.48 5.37
C SER A 315 -3.89 28.65 6.39
N ASN A 316 -2.62 28.34 6.10
CA ASN A 316 -1.73 27.48 6.89
C ASN A 316 -2.29 26.07 7.14
N ILE A 317 -2.96 25.50 6.14
CA ILE A 317 -3.55 24.15 6.19
C ILE A 317 -2.61 23.17 5.46
N PRO A 318 -2.04 22.18 6.16
CA PRO A 318 -1.35 21.08 5.51
C PRO A 318 -2.36 20.09 4.92
N VAL A 319 -2.00 19.45 3.81
CA VAL A 319 -2.87 18.51 3.10
C VAL A 319 -2.12 17.20 2.89
N LEU A 320 -2.73 16.09 3.32
CA LEU A 320 -2.36 14.76 2.81
C LEU A 320 -2.87 14.69 1.36
N TRP A 321 -1.97 14.84 0.41
CA TRP A 321 -2.28 14.97 -1.02
C TRP A 321 -2.07 13.63 -1.71
N ARG A 322 -3.16 13.02 -2.18
CA ARG A 322 -3.22 11.67 -2.73
C ARG A 322 -3.77 11.67 -4.17
N PRO A 323 -3.06 12.25 -5.14
CA PRO A 323 -3.46 12.22 -6.55
C PRO A 323 -3.16 10.86 -7.17
N LEU A 324 -3.69 10.61 -8.39
CA LEU A 324 -3.33 9.45 -9.22
C LEU A 324 -3.42 8.09 -8.47
N HIS A 325 -4.39 7.95 -7.56
CA HIS A 325 -4.55 6.77 -6.72
C HIS A 325 -4.88 5.52 -7.56
N GLU A 326 -4.65 4.35 -6.97
CA GLU A 326 -4.91 3.02 -7.58
C GLU A 326 -4.29 2.79 -8.97
N ALA A 327 -3.24 3.53 -9.35
CA ALA A 327 -2.67 3.51 -10.70
C ALA A 327 -2.33 2.10 -11.23
N ALA A 328 -1.79 1.23 -10.37
CA ALA A 328 -1.42 -0.14 -10.74
C ALA A 328 -2.62 -1.02 -11.16
N GLY A 329 -3.84 -0.68 -10.71
CA GLY A 329 -5.08 -1.32 -11.11
C GLY A 329 -5.49 -1.06 -12.57
N LYS A 330 -4.93 -0.01 -13.20
CA LYS A 330 -5.13 0.37 -14.62
C LYS A 330 -6.57 0.75 -15.02
N TRP A 331 -7.54 0.68 -14.10
CA TRP A 331 -8.93 1.05 -14.34
C TRP A 331 -9.15 2.56 -14.46
N PHE A 332 -8.21 3.39 -14.01
CA PHE A 332 -8.19 4.83 -14.26
C PHE A 332 -7.20 5.22 -15.36
N TRP A 333 -7.49 6.27 -16.13
CA TRP A 333 -6.72 6.60 -17.34
C TRP A 333 -5.24 6.87 -17.06
N TRP A 334 -4.88 7.36 -15.87
CA TRP A 334 -3.49 7.62 -15.48
C TRP A 334 -2.66 6.34 -15.34
N GLY A 335 -3.30 5.18 -15.09
CA GLY A 335 -2.69 3.86 -15.12
C GLY A 335 -2.78 3.13 -16.47
N ALA A 336 -3.60 3.62 -17.42
CA ALA A 336 -4.00 2.87 -18.61
C ALA A 336 -2.86 2.47 -19.57
N LYS A 337 -1.70 3.14 -19.50
CA LYS A 337 -0.55 2.91 -20.39
C LYS A 337 0.69 2.37 -19.66
N GLY A 338 0.50 1.78 -18.47
CA GLY A 338 1.57 1.20 -17.66
C GLY A 338 2.25 2.20 -16.73
N SER A 339 3.28 1.72 -16.04
CA SER A 339 3.96 2.42 -14.95
C SER A 339 4.75 3.66 -15.41
N GLU A 340 5.46 3.59 -16.53
CA GLU A 340 6.33 4.70 -16.98
C GLU A 340 5.58 6.02 -17.24
N PRO A 341 4.46 6.06 -18.01
CA PRO A 341 3.70 7.30 -18.16
C PRO A 341 3.08 7.80 -16.86
N CYS A 342 2.68 6.90 -15.96
CA CYS A 342 2.12 7.25 -14.66
C CYS A 342 3.17 7.92 -13.75
N LYS A 343 4.38 7.35 -13.66
CA LYS A 343 5.50 7.94 -12.90
C LYS A 343 5.90 9.30 -13.47
N ALA A 344 5.96 9.43 -14.81
CA ALA A 344 6.22 10.71 -15.47
C ALA A 344 5.16 11.76 -15.11
N LEU A 345 3.87 11.39 -15.05
CA LEU A 345 2.79 12.29 -14.63
C LEU A 345 2.88 12.66 -13.15
N TRP A 346 3.22 11.71 -12.27
CA TRP A 346 3.43 12.01 -10.84
C TRP A 346 4.56 13.03 -10.64
N ILE A 347 5.71 12.81 -11.27
CA ILE A 347 6.88 13.71 -11.18
C ILE A 347 6.54 15.08 -11.80
N LEU A 348 5.84 15.11 -12.94
CA LEU A 348 5.36 16.36 -13.54
C LEU A 348 4.41 17.12 -12.60
N MET A 349 3.48 16.43 -11.95
CA MET A 349 2.57 17.04 -10.99
C MET A 349 3.31 17.54 -9.75
N TYR A 350 4.29 16.79 -9.25
CA TYR A 350 5.17 17.19 -8.16
C TYR A 350 5.91 18.49 -8.50
N ASP A 351 6.60 18.54 -9.64
CA ASP A 351 7.31 19.74 -10.07
C ASP A 351 6.36 20.91 -10.33
N ARG A 352 5.16 20.66 -10.90
CA ARG A 352 4.19 21.72 -11.16
C ARG A 352 3.62 22.30 -9.85
N LEU A 353 3.20 21.47 -8.91
CA LEU A 353 2.62 21.93 -7.65
C LEU A 353 3.68 22.48 -6.69
N THR A 354 4.75 21.72 -6.42
CA THR A 354 5.77 22.07 -5.43
C THR A 354 6.80 23.07 -5.96
N ASN A 355 7.31 22.90 -7.19
CA ASN A 355 8.39 23.75 -7.70
C ASN A 355 7.90 24.97 -8.51
N HIS A 356 6.86 24.84 -9.33
CA HIS A 356 6.29 25.96 -10.09
C HIS A 356 5.31 26.80 -9.25
N HIS A 357 4.24 26.19 -8.72
CA HIS A 357 3.24 26.87 -7.87
C HIS A 357 3.68 27.14 -6.42
N ARG A 358 4.84 26.61 -6.03
CA ARG A 358 5.44 26.79 -4.68
C ARG A 358 4.54 26.26 -3.56
N LEU A 359 3.78 25.19 -3.80
CA LEU A 359 2.95 24.55 -2.78
C LEU A 359 3.81 23.69 -1.86
N ASN A 360 4.12 24.26 -0.69
CA ASN A 360 4.94 23.61 0.34
C ASN A 360 4.12 23.07 1.52
N ASN A 361 2.79 23.06 1.42
CA ASN A 361 1.87 22.53 2.43
C ASN A 361 1.35 21.11 2.11
N LEU A 362 1.85 20.49 1.03
CA LEU A 362 1.45 19.16 0.60
C LEU A 362 2.36 18.10 1.22
N ILE A 363 1.74 17.01 1.67
CA ILE A 363 2.40 15.76 2.08
C ILE A 363 1.95 14.70 1.07
N TRP A 364 2.87 14.18 0.28
CA TRP A 364 2.57 13.34 -0.89
C TRP A 364 2.31 11.88 -0.50
N VAL A 365 1.10 11.41 -0.77
CA VAL A 365 0.64 10.05 -0.44
C VAL A 365 0.52 9.24 -1.74
N TRP A 366 1.39 8.26 -1.94
CA TRP A 366 1.33 7.33 -3.08
C TRP A 366 0.48 6.11 -2.74
N THR A 367 -0.58 5.81 -3.49
CA THR A 367 -1.33 4.54 -3.31
C THR A 367 -0.56 3.40 -3.97
N SER A 368 -0.20 2.37 -3.20
CA SER A 368 0.42 1.13 -3.66
C SER A 368 -0.54 -0.06 -3.60
N ASP A 369 -0.36 -0.98 -4.55
CA ASP A 369 -0.81 -2.37 -4.45
C ASP A 369 0.21 -3.18 -3.62
N ALA A 370 -0.15 -4.40 -3.20
CA ALA A 370 0.75 -5.42 -2.65
C ALA A 370 1.30 -6.40 -3.71
N ALA A 371 0.82 -6.32 -4.96
CA ALA A 371 1.28 -7.16 -6.07
C ALA A 371 2.81 -7.09 -6.31
N GLY A 372 3.39 -8.13 -6.92
CA GLY A 372 4.85 -8.25 -7.10
C GLY A 372 5.45 -7.12 -7.93
N GLU A 373 4.70 -6.64 -8.93
CA GLU A 373 5.06 -5.54 -9.83
C GLU A 373 4.80 -4.14 -9.24
N ALA A 374 4.23 -4.01 -8.04
CA ALA A 374 3.88 -2.71 -7.46
C ALA A 374 5.08 -1.74 -7.32
N GLY A 375 6.29 -2.27 -7.17
CA GLY A 375 7.53 -1.49 -7.17
C GLY A 375 7.84 -0.78 -8.48
N GLU A 376 7.40 -1.33 -9.62
CA GLU A 376 7.62 -0.72 -10.94
C GLU A 376 6.86 0.60 -11.10
N TRP A 377 5.75 0.76 -10.38
CA TRP A 377 4.89 1.95 -10.39
C TRP A 377 5.39 3.05 -9.46
N TYR A 378 6.31 2.75 -8.55
CA TYR A 378 6.73 3.70 -7.53
C TYR A 378 7.47 4.91 -8.13
N PRO A 379 7.02 6.16 -7.89
CA PRO A 379 7.64 7.34 -8.49
C PRO A 379 9.07 7.64 -8.01
N GLY A 380 9.43 7.21 -6.81
CA GLY A 380 10.74 7.47 -6.19
C GLY A 380 10.64 7.94 -4.73
N ASP A 381 11.68 7.67 -3.94
CA ASP A 381 11.75 8.03 -2.53
C ASP A 381 11.74 9.55 -2.31
N GLU A 382 12.12 10.31 -3.33
CA GLU A 382 12.23 11.77 -3.39
C GLU A 382 10.93 12.48 -3.84
N TYR A 383 9.89 11.73 -4.20
CA TYR A 383 8.59 12.27 -4.66
C TYR A 383 7.40 11.81 -3.81
N VAL A 384 7.63 11.05 -2.75
CA VAL A 384 6.59 10.42 -1.91
C VAL A 384 6.94 10.54 -0.42
N ASP A 385 6.01 11.04 0.39
CA ASP A 385 6.17 11.14 1.85
C ASP A 385 5.63 9.92 2.61
N ILE A 386 4.49 9.39 2.14
CA ILE A 386 3.70 8.33 2.78
C ILE A 386 3.18 7.37 1.70
N VAL A 387 3.04 6.09 2.05
CA VAL A 387 2.37 5.11 1.20
C VAL A 387 0.97 4.83 1.73
N GLY A 388 -0.02 5.02 0.86
CA GLY A 388 -1.39 4.58 1.08
C GLY A 388 -1.63 3.21 0.45
N MET A 389 -2.63 2.50 0.95
CA MET A 389 -3.21 1.31 0.34
C MET A 389 -4.73 1.41 0.37
N ASP A 390 -5.37 0.99 -0.71
CA ASP A 390 -6.83 1.04 -0.87
C ASP A 390 -7.32 -0.41 -0.91
N ILE A 391 -7.97 -0.89 0.17
CA ILE A 391 -8.29 -2.32 0.35
C ILE A 391 -9.78 -2.53 0.64
N TYR A 392 -10.46 -3.21 -0.28
CA TYR A 392 -11.88 -3.53 -0.20
C TYR A 392 -12.05 -5.05 -0.02
N PRO A 393 -11.92 -5.60 1.20
CA PRO A 393 -11.84 -7.04 1.42
C PRO A 393 -13.19 -7.79 1.27
N GLY A 394 -14.28 -7.07 0.98
CA GLY A 394 -15.64 -7.60 0.92
C GLY A 394 -16.46 -7.37 2.20
N GLU A 395 -17.66 -7.94 2.24
CA GLU A 395 -18.60 -7.79 3.37
C GLU A 395 -18.11 -8.52 4.63
N ARG A 396 -18.19 -7.83 5.77
CA ARG A 396 -17.90 -8.31 7.14
C ARG A 396 -16.44 -8.78 7.33
N GLN A 397 -15.53 -8.40 6.43
CA GLN A 397 -14.12 -8.81 6.45
C GLN A 397 -13.24 -7.81 7.23
N HIS A 398 -13.33 -7.86 8.56
CA HIS A 398 -12.49 -7.04 9.47
C HIS A 398 -11.09 -7.64 9.74
N GLY A 399 -10.52 -8.38 8.78
CA GLY A 399 -9.13 -8.85 8.88
C GLY A 399 -8.17 -7.66 8.93
N SER A 400 -7.05 -7.77 9.67
CA SER A 400 -6.15 -6.63 9.91
C SER A 400 -5.49 -6.08 8.63
N GLN A 401 -5.36 -6.94 7.61
CA GLN A 401 -4.67 -6.75 6.32
C GLN A 401 -3.12 -6.85 6.40
N TYR A 402 -2.59 -7.53 7.43
CA TYR A 402 -1.15 -7.63 7.69
C TYR A 402 -0.29 -8.15 6.52
N ILE A 403 -0.82 -9.07 5.70
CA ILE A 403 -0.09 -9.62 4.55
C ILE A 403 0.23 -8.50 3.54
N ALA A 404 -0.74 -7.63 3.27
CA ALA A 404 -0.58 -6.49 2.38
C ALA A 404 0.35 -5.42 3.01
N PHE A 405 0.19 -5.17 4.31
CA PHE A 405 1.04 -4.25 5.07
C PHE A 405 2.52 -4.67 5.07
N ASP A 406 2.82 -5.91 5.45
CA ASP A 406 4.19 -6.45 5.51
C ASP A 406 4.80 -6.50 4.11
N LYS A 407 4.02 -6.82 3.07
CA LYS A 407 4.48 -6.80 1.68
C LYS A 407 4.86 -5.40 1.17
N VAL A 408 4.07 -4.38 1.49
CA VAL A 408 4.37 -2.98 1.13
C VAL A 408 5.50 -2.40 2.00
N LYS A 409 5.61 -2.84 3.26
CA LYS A 409 6.74 -2.57 4.14
C LYS A 409 8.05 -3.11 3.56
N GLU A 410 8.06 -4.36 3.08
CA GLU A 410 9.19 -4.97 2.36
C GLU A 410 9.54 -4.17 1.11
N LEU A 411 8.56 -3.88 0.26
CA LEU A 411 8.73 -3.16 -1.02
C LEU A 411 9.43 -1.81 -0.86
N TYR A 412 9.09 -1.07 0.21
CA TYR A 412 9.66 0.24 0.52
C TYR A 412 10.70 0.19 1.65
N GLY A 413 11.18 -1.00 2.01
CA GLY A 413 12.22 -1.24 3.02
C GLY A 413 11.99 -0.52 4.35
N GLY A 414 10.75 -0.42 4.80
CA GLY A 414 10.35 0.26 6.05
C GLY A 414 10.62 1.77 6.09
N ARG A 415 10.91 2.44 4.95
CA ARG A 415 11.32 3.87 4.91
C ARG A 415 10.17 4.87 4.95
N LYS A 416 8.94 4.42 4.73
CA LYS A 416 7.73 5.25 4.64
C LYS A 416 6.71 4.84 5.69
N ILE A 417 5.88 5.79 6.11
CA ILE A 417 4.64 5.50 6.83
C ILE A 417 3.72 4.74 5.88
N ILE A 418 3.00 3.75 6.40
CA ILE A 418 1.97 3.00 5.67
C ILE A 418 0.60 3.31 6.27
N ALA A 419 -0.38 3.59 5.42
CA ALA A 419 -1.74 3.91 5.80
C ALA A 419 -2.77 3.17 4.93
N LEU A 420 -3.93 2.89 5.50
CA LEU A 420 -5.07 2.36 4.78
C LEU A 420 -5.88 3.56 4.26
N SER A 421 -5.46 4.07 3.11
CA SER A 421 -5.95 5.32 2.53
C SER A 421 -7.40 5.25 2.06
N GLU A 422 -7.87 4.06 1.69
CA GLU A 422 -9.28 3.72 1.56
C GLU A 422 -9.52 2.30 2.09
N CYS A 423 -10.73 2.03 2.59
CA CYS A 423 -11.19 0.67 2.80
C CYS A 423 -12.69 0.47 2.66
N GLY A 424 -13.09 -0.79 2.49
CA GLY A 424 -14.46 -1.23 2.75
C GLY A 424 -14.70 -1.34 4.26
N SER A 425 -14.65 -2.57 4.78
CA SER A 425 -14.57 -2.82 6.23
C SER A 425 -13.27 -2.27 6.82
N ILE A 426 -13.38 -1.50 7.91
CA ILE A 426 -12.22 -1.08 8.71
C ILE A 426 -11.65 -2.34 9.40
N PRO A 427 -10.33 -2.52 9.46
CA PRO A 427 -9.74 -3.68 10.13
C PRO A 427 -10.05 -3.70 11.63
N ASP A 428 -10.09 -4.90 12.25
CA ASP A 428 -10.23 -4.98 13.71
C ASP A 428 -8.98 -4.40 14.39
N ILE A 429 -9.17 -3.29 15.10
CA ILE A 429 -8.07 -2.50 15.67
C ILE A 429 -7.17 -3.36 16.56
N ASP A 430 -7.72 -4.20 17.44
CA ASP A 430 -6.88 -4.97 18.36
C ASP A 430 -6.05 -6.03 17.61
N LYS A 431 -6.56 -6.56 16.48
CA LYS A 431 -5.79 -7.47 15.61
C LYS A 431 -4.66 -6.75 14.88
N MET A 432 -4.85 -5.51 14.42
CA MET A 432 -3.76 -4.70 13.82
C MET A 432 -2.55 -4.58 14.77
N PHE A 433 -2.81 -4.41 16.07
CA PHE A 433 -1.74 -4.30 17.07
C PHE A 433 -1.24 -5.67 17.57
N GLU A 434 -2.05 -6.74 17.54
CA GLU A 434 -1.57 -8.12 17.79
C GLU A 434 -0.62 -8.57 16.67
N TYR A 435 -0.92 -8.24 15.41
CA TYR A 435 -0.24 -8.77 14.23
C TYR A 435 0.90 -7.86 13.70
N GLY A 436 0.95 -6.61 14.16
CA GLY A 436 2.03 -5.65 13.93
C GLY A 436 1.79 -4.66 12.76
N ASP A 437 0.66 -4.78 12.09
CA ASP A 437 0.20 -3.95 10.98
C ASP A 437 -0.63 -2.75 11.44
N ALA A 438 -0.04 -1.94 12.32
CA ALA A 438 -0.65 -0.72 12.84
C ALA A 438 -0.64 0.41 11.78
N TRP A 439 -1.54 0.32 10.80
CA TRP A 439 -1.84 1.34 9.80
C TRP A 439 -1.93 2.74 10.42
N SER A 440 -1.23 3.73 9.85
CA SER A 440 -1.17 5.09 10.43
C SER A 440 -2.54 5.78 10.53
N TRP A 441 -3.42 5.51 9.57
CA TRP A 441 -4.83 5.83 9.61
C TRP A 441 -5.60 4.77 8.82
N PHE A 442 -6.91 4.72 9.05
CA PHE A 442 -7.86 4.02 8.21
C PHE A 442 -8.91 5.02 7.71
N MET A 443 -9.51 4.77 6.55
CA MET A 443 -10.60 5.59 6.04
C MET A 443 -11.61 4.73 5.26
N PRO A 444 -12.76 4.38 5.86
CA PRO A 444 -13.80 3.71 5.11
C PRO A 444 -14.31 4.63 4.00
N TRP A 445 -14.66 4.04 2.86
CA TRP A 445 -15.32 4.75 1.80
C TRP A 445 -16.72 5.22 2.22
N ASN A 446 -17.28 6.17 1.47
CA ASN A 446 -18.56 6.77 1.79
C ASN A 446 -19.75 5.80 1.62
N GLY A 447 -20.94 6.25 2.04
CA GLY A 447 -22.16 5.52 1.75
C GLY A 447 -22.23 4.15 2.44
N PRO A 448 -22.51 3.06 1.69
CA PRO A 448 -22.65 1.71 2.23
C PRO A 448 -21.45 1.22 3.04
N MET A 449 -20.23 1.51 2.58
CA MET A 449 -18.99 1.03 3.18
C MET A 449 -18.82 1.57 4.61
N THR A 450 -19.19 2.82 4.87
CA THR A 450 -19.20 3.38 6.24
C THR A 450 -20.43 2.95 7.05
N ARG A 451 -21.63 2.99 6.46
CA ARG A 451 -22.88 3.07 7.24
C ARG A 451 -23.66 1.77 7.43
N LEU A 452 -23.40 0.73 6.62
CA LEU A 452 -24.13 -0.53 6.71
C LEU A 452 -23.39 -1.58 7.55
N ASP A 453 -24.16 -2.46 8.19
CA ASP A 453 -23.66 -3.55 9.04
C ASP A 453 -22.94 -4.65 8.24
N GLU A 454 -23.13 -4.68 6.91
CA GLU A 454 -22.32 -5.48 5.98
C GLU A 454 -20.85 -5.03 5.94
N HIS A 455 -20.51 -3.81 6.37
CA HIS A 455 -19.12 -3.33 6.32
C HIS A 455 -18.58 -2.77 7.63
N ASN A 456 -19.29 -1.85 8.29
CA ASN A 456 -18.79 -1.18 9.51
C ASN A 456 -19.87 -0.87 10.55
N GLY A 457 -21.13 -0.65 10.14
CA GLY A 457 -22.32 -0.65 11.01
C GLY A 457 -22.32 0.30 12.21
N GLU A 458 -23.45 0.36 12.94
CA GLU A 458 -23.50 1.18 14.17
C GLU A 458 -22.72 0.52 15.33
N GLU A 459 -22.82 -0.80 15.49
CA GLU A 459 -22.17 -1.51 16.61
C GLU A 459 -20.65 -1.54 16.47
N PHE A 460 -20.14 -1.83 15.26
CA PHE A 460 -18.70 -1.95 15.05
C PHE A 460 -18.02 -0.57 14.96
N ILE A 461 -18.64 0.48 14.38
CA ILE A 461 -18.06 1.84 14.47
C ILE A 461 -17.97 2.33 15.93
N LYS A 462 -18.94 1.98 16.78
CA LYS A 462 -18.88 2.21 18.24
C LYS A 462 -17.74 1.45 18.91
N LYS A 463 -17.45 0.20 18.51
CA LYS A 463 -16.26 -0.54 18.98
C LYS A 463 -14.98 0.19 18.59
N VAL A 464 -14.84 0.59 17.32
CA VAL A 464 -13.65 1.25 16.79
C VAL A 464 -13.37 2.58 17.50
N PHE A 465 -14.35 3.48 17.59
CA PHE A 465 -14.14 4.84 18.14
C PHE A 465 -13.96 4.87 19.67
N ASN A 466 -14.30 3.79 20.37
CA ASN A 466 -14.04 3.60 21.80
C ASN A 466 -12.78 2.75 22.08
N ASN A 467 -12.08 2.24 21.06
CA ASN A 467 -10.81 1.55 21.24
C ASN A 467 -9.71 2.57 21.60
N ASP A 468 -8.92 2.26 22.63
CA ASP A 468 -7.89 3.17 23.17
C ASP A 468 -6.77 3.47 22.18
N LYS A 469 -6.61 2.65 21.12
CA LYS A 469 -5.58 2.80 20.08
C LYS A 469 -6.03 3.65 18.89
N VAL A 470 -7.30 4.03 18.83
CA VAL A 470 -7.84 4.90 17.77
C VAL A 470 -7.83 6.36 18.24
N ILE A 471 -7.18 7.24 17.48
CA ILE A 471 -7.22 8.69 17.70
C ILE A 471 -8.48 9.25 17.05
N THR A 472 -9.37 9.85 17.84
CA THR A 472 -10.49 10.68 17.36
C THR A 472 -10.17 12.18 17.44
N ARG A 473 -11.00 13.05 16.84
CA ARG A 473 -10.67 14.48 16.65
C ARG A 473 -10.49 15.25 17.96
N ASP A 474 -11.15 14.80 19.03
CA ASP A 474 -11.02 15.30 20.40
C ASP A 474 -9.67 14.98 21.04
N GLU A 475 -8.94 13.97 20.54
CA GLU A 475 -7.60 13.59 20.98
C GLU A 475 -6.49 14.26 20.15
N MET A 476 -6.85 14.99 19.08
CA MET A 476 -5.90 15.66 18.20
C MET A 476 -5.26 16.90 18.87
N PRO A 477 -3.91 17.02 18.87
CA PRO A 477 -3.24 18.23 19.33
C PRO A 477 -3.43 19.39 18.35
N SER A 478 -3.14 20.61 18.79
CA SER A 478 -3.07 21.77 17.88
C SER A 478 -1.82 21.69 17.01
N LEU A 479 -1.99 21.36 15.73
CA LEU A 479 -0.94 21.30 14.71
C LEU A 479 -0.73 22.64 13.95
N LYS A 480 -1.45 23.69 14.36
CA LYS A 480 -1.40 25.06 13.81
C LYS A 480 -0.08 25.76 14.15
#